data_AF-A0A8S2CZH6-F1
#
_entry.id   AF-A0A8S2CZH6-F1
#
_cell.length_a   1.000
_cell.length_b   1.000
_cell.length_c   1.000
_cell.angle_alpha   90.00
_cell.angle_beta   90.00
_cell.angle_gamma   90.00
#
_symmetry.space_group_name_H-M   'P 1'
#
loop_
_entity.id
_entity.type
_entity.pdbx_description
1 polymer ?
#
loop_
_entity_poly.entity_id
_entity_poly.type
_entity_poly.pdbx_seq_one_letter_code
_entity_poly.pdbx_strand_id
1 'polypeptide(L)'
;MEAMGRDLWNLPSPNPAGLFTGLGSGDLRDGPGACFLWSYNIWGPTLTLQDCLSAFFSADELTGDNMYSCEKCGKLRNGMKYCKILELPEILCIHLKRFRHDSLVYTKISTYVTFPLFDLDMKQFLHKDCKNDVYMYNLLSCIVHYGRAGGGHYTTYSLNSINNEWYEFDDNEVRKVDAAQVQNADAYILFYRKKESNITDTYDNIRHLLDNDQNRLLPFYISKSWINRLFYFAEPGPITNNDFLCKHGGVLPNYWSVIKNLVYPAPETVWEYLYRKFGGGPVCNILYPCRKCQLDEENLKRRQRYEKATFLELKRNESDSHAVYALSPTWFRDWENFVCEKSSNPPGPISNQGISVTKNGISKPSKTANCRQLSEKIWNFLYETYGGGPVLLIRSNSSYSMINNALTTTESNNNNNNNNNNIDDISSQETTATTKPPVTFV
;
A
#
# COMPACT_ATOMS: atom_id res chain seq x y z
N MET A 1 -6.10 -4.83 0.12
CA MET A 1 -6.93 -4.10 1.09
C MET A 1 -7.00 -4.96 2.35
N GLU A 2 -6.33 -4.56 3.43
CA GLU A 2 -6.43 -5.22 4.74
C GLU A 2 -7.14 -4.30 5.72
N ALA A 3 -8.43 -4.55 5.95
CA ALA A 3 -9.22 -4.00 7.06
C ALA A 3 -10.51 -4.83 7.19
N MET A 4 -11.11 -4.83 8.39
CA MET A 4 -12.40 -5.46 8.73
C MET A 4 -12.43 -7.00 8.56
N GLY A 5 -12.18 -7.72 9.65
CA GLY A 5 -12.15 -9.18 9.67
C GLY A 5 -12.01 -9.80 11.07
N ARG A 6 -12.56 -9.17 12.11
CA ARG A 6 -12.67 -9.72 13.47
C ARG A 6 -14.10 -9.52 13.97
N ASP A 7 -14.48 -10.34 14.95
CA ASP A 7 -15.61 -10.13 15.87
C ASP A 7 -17.03 -10.15 15.24
N LEU A 8 -17.37 -11.22 14.50
CA LEU A 8 -18.75 -11.63 14.19
C LEU A 8 -18.91 -13.17 14.20
N TRP A 9 -18.78 -13.79 15.37
CA TRP A 9 -19.08 -15.23 15.58
C TRP A 9 -19.70 -15.49 16.96
N ASN A 10 -21.04 -15.45 17.04
CA ASN A 10 -21.82 -16.03 18.15
C ASN A 10 -23.29 -16.22 17.72
N LEU A 11 -23.64 -17.44 17.31
CA LEU A 11 -25.01 -17.96 17.31
C LEU A 11 -24.95 -19.47 17.61
N PRO A 12 -25.80 -20.02 18.48
CA PRO A 12 -25.70 -21.41 18.92
C PRO A 12 -26.24 -22.41 17.89
N SER A 13 -25.62 -23.59 17.82
CA SER A 13 -26.20 -24.74 17.08
C SER A 13 -27.32 -25.41 17.90
N PRO A 14 -28.42 -25.85 17.27
CA PRO A 14 -29.49 -26.56 17.98
C PRO A 14 -29.07 -28.00 18.31
N ASN A 15 -29.27 -28.40 19.57
CA ASN A 15 -29.04 -29.76 20.05
C ASN A 15 -30.38 -30.55 20.04
N PRO A 16 -30.40 -31.87 19.77
CA PRO A 16 -31.65 -32.61 19.52
C PRO A 16 -32.28 -33.21 20.79
N ALA A 17 -33.57 -33.57 20.64
CA ALA A 17 -34.42 -34.34 21.57
C ALA A 17 -34.82 -33.66 22.90
N GLY A 18 -36.13 -33.48 23.08
CA GLY A 18 -36.78 -33.03 24.31
C GLY A 18 -38.30 -33.11 24.17
N LEU A 19 -38.92 -34.04 24.90
CA LEU A 19 -40.32 -34.45 24.74
C LEU A 19 -41.33 -33.30 24.93
N PHE A 20 -42.48 -33.39 24.26
CA PHE A 20 -43.75 -33.22 24.95
C PHE A 20 -44.83 -34.19 24.43
N THR A 21 -45.55 -34.82 25.34
CA THR A 21 -46.69 -35.71 25.07
C THR A 21 -48.01 -34.97 25.28
N GLY A 22 -48.96 -35.14 24.36
CA GLY A 22 -50.32 -34.57 24.50
C GLY A 22 -51.31 -35.26 23.56
N LEU A 23 -52.22 -36.05 24.13
CA LEU A 23 -53.38 -36.61 23.43
C LEU A 23 -54.58 -35.67 23.59
N GLY A 24 -55.30 -35.38 22.51
CA GLY A 24 -56.47 -34.50 22.51
C GLY A 24 -57.30 -34.68 21.23
N SER A 25 -58.40 -35.43 21.33
CA SER A 25 -59.25 -35.88 20.22
C SER A 25 -59.89 -34.75 19.40
N GLY A 26 -60.04 -34.97 18.08
CA GLY A 26 -60.75 -34.03 17.19
C GLY A 26 -60.90 -34.51 15.73
N ASP A 27 -62.04 -35.12 15.43
CA ASP A 27 -62.59 -35.40 14.09
C ASP A 27 -62.80 -34.09 13.25
N LEU A 28 -62.92 -34.05 11.91
CA LEU A 28 -63.16 -35.08 10.88
C LEU A 28 -62.84 -34.52 9.44
N ARG A 29 -62.67 -35.44 8.46
CA ARG A 29 -62.85 -35.32 6.97
C ARG A 29 -61.75 -34.80 6.01
N ASP A 30 -61.39 -35.72 5.10
CA ASP A 30 -61.32 -35.64 3.62
C ASP A 30 -60.57 -34.47 2.95
N GLY A 31 -59.60 -34.62 2.04
CA GLY A 31 -58.99 -35.78 1.33
C GLY A 31 -58.48 -35.32 -0.06
N PRO A 32 -57.84 -36.16 -0.93
CA PRO A 32 -57.21 -37.46 -0.72
C PRO A 32 -55.67 -37.37 -0.67
N GLY A 33 -54.99 -38.44 -0.23
CA GLY A 33 -53.53 -38.45 -0.09
C GLY A 33 -52.76 -38.72 -1.39
N ALA A 34 -51.99 -37.74 -1.86
CA ALA A 34 -50.83 -37.99 -2.72
C ALA A 34 -49.63 -38.37 -1.84
N CYS A 35 -49.54 -39.66 -1.47
CA CYS A 35 -48.40 -40.18 -0.74
C CYS A 35 -47.18 -40.23 -1.65
N PHE A 36 -46.45 -39.11 -1.74
CA PHE A 36 -45.13 -39.05 -2.38
C PHE A 36 -44.13 -39.79 -1.50
N LEU A 37 -44.16 -41.12 -1.64
CA LEU A 37 -43.07 -42.02 -1.28
C LEU A 37 -41.76 -41.36 -1.70
N TRP A 38 -40.86 -41.14 -0.74
CA TRP A 38 -39.50 -40.70 -1.02
C TRP A 38 -38.76 -41.83 -1.73
N SER A 39 -38.93 -41.89 -3.06
CA SER A 39 -38.06 -42.64 -3.96
C SER A 39 -36.63 -42.17 -3.70
N TYR A 40 -35.77 -43.09 -3.26
CA TYR A 40 -34.37 -42.81 -2.95
C TYR A 40 -33.63 -42.38 -4.22
N ASN A 41 -33.66 -41.09 -4.54
CA ASN A 41 -32.69 -40.48 -5.43
C ASN A 41 -31.33 -40.54 -4.74
N ILE A 42 -30.54 -41.54 -5.12
CA ILE A 42 -29.14 -41.74 -4.72
C ILE A 42 -28.25 -40.54 -5.16
N TRP A 43 -28.80 -39.66 -5.99
CA TRP A 43 -28.23 -38.40 -6.44
C TRP A 43 -29.05 -37.22 -5.88
N GLY A 44 -28.59 -36.64 -4.77
CA GLY A 44 -29.02 -35.29 -4.38
C GLY A 44 -28.44 -34.23 -5.34
N PRO A 45 -28.95 -32.99 -5.34
CA PRO A 45 -28.40 -31.93 -6.17
C PRO A 45 -26.92 -31.68 -5.81
N THR A 46 -26.04 -31.69 -6.81
CA THR A 46 -24.62 -31.40 -6.62
C THR A 46 -24.44 -29.92 -6.30
N LEU A 47 -23.77 -29.60 -5.19
CA LEU A 47 -23.49 -28.22 -4.82
C LEU A 47 -22.58 -27.55 -5.86
N THR A 48 -23.03 -26.42 -6.40
CA THR A 48 -22.29 -25.65 -7.41
C THR A 48 -21.64 -24.40 -6.81
N LEU A 49 -20.63 -23.87 -7.49
CA LEU A 49 -20.06 -22.55 -7.22
C LEU A 49 -21.13 -21.46 -7.28
N GLN A 50 -22.12 -21.58 -8.18
CA GLN A 50 -23.20 -20.60 -8.32
C GLN A 50 -24.14 -20.61 -7.11
N ASP A 51 -24.36 -21.77 -6.48
CA ASP A 51 -25.10 -21.86 -5.20
C ASP A 51 -24.30 -21.19 -4.07
N CYS A 52 -22.99 -21.45 -3.99
CA CYS A 52 -22.11 -20.81 -3.00
C CYS A 52 -22.07 -19.28 -3.16
N LEU A 53 -22.01 -18.77 -4.39
CA LEU A 53 -22.10 -17.34 -4.67
C LEU A 53 -23.51 -16.79 -4.37
N SER A 54 -24.57 -17.53 -4.69
CA SER A 54 -25.96 -17.13 -4.38
C SER A 54 -26.23 -17.07 -2.87
N ALA A 55 -25.64 -17.97 -2.09
CA ALA A 55 -25.66 -17.88 -0.63
C ALA A 55 -24.85 -16.67 -0.13
N PHE A 56 -23.67 -16.40 -0.68
CA PHE A 56 -22.83 -15.25 -0.29
C PHE A 56 -23.46 -13.88 -0.62
N PHE A 57 -24.23 -13.79 -1.71
CA PHE A 57 -24.96 -12.58 -2.13
C PHE A 57 -26.45 -12.60 -1.74
N SER A 58 -26.86 -13.48 -0.83
CA SER A 58 -28.18 -13.47 -0.21
C SER A 58 -28.34 -12.32 0.79
N ALA A 59 -29.52 -12.17 1.38
CA ALA A 59 -29.81 -11.10 2.33
C ALA A 59 -29.54 -11.56 3.76
N ASP A 60 -28.53 -10.99 4.42
CA ASP A 60 -28.22 -11.25 5.82
C ASP A 60 -29.26 -10.56 6.72
N GLU A 61 -29.94 -11.30 7.60
CA GLU A 61 -30.76 -10.73 8.66
C GLU A 61 -29.90 -10.36 9.88
N LEU A 62 -29.84 -9.07 10.20
CA LEU A 62 -29.09 -8.51 11.32
C LEU A 62 -29.99 -8.43 12.57
N THR A 63 -29.94 -9.46 13.41
CA THR A 63 -30.74 -9.60 14.64
C THR A 63 -29.89 -9.97 15.86
N GLY A 64 -30.48 -9.83 17.05
CA GLY A 64 -29.81 -10.15 18.33
C GLY A 64 -28.55 -9.32 18.52
N ASP A 65 -27.45 -9.98 18.87
CA ASP A 65 -26.13 -9.34 19.07
C ASP A 65 -25.57 -8.69 17.79
N ASN A 66 -26.10 -9.07 16.61
CA ASN A 66 -25.68 -8.55 15.30
C ASN A 66 -26.55 -7.37 14.80
N MET A 67 -27.42 -6.79 15.63
CA MET A 67 -28.27 -5.65 15.25
C MET A 67 -27.48 -4.44 14.71
N TYR A 68 -28.06 -3.77 13.71
CA TYR A 68 -27.48 -2.57 13.11
C TYR A 68 -27.73 -1.32 13.97
N SER A 69 -26.72 -0.45 14.12
CA SER A 69 -26.87 0.86 14.78
C SER A 69 -27.49 1.87 13.82
N CYS A 70 -28.78 2.15 13.97
CA CYS A 70 -29.49 3.08 13.10
C CYS A 70 -29.31 4.53 13.58
N GLU A 71 -28.49 5.31 12.87
CA GLU A 71 -28.22 6.73 13.13
C GLU A 71 -29.52 7.54 13.30
N LYS A 72 -30.48 7.38 12.39
CA LYS A 72 -31.79 8.06 12.42
C LYS A 72 -32.65 7.71 13.63
N CYS A 73 -32.36 6.60 14.32
CA CYS A 73 -33.07 6.17 15.53
C CYS A 73 -32.24 6.31 16.81
N GLY A 74 -30.94 6.61 16.71
CA GLY A 74 -30.00 6.66 17.83
C GLY A 74 -29.88 5.34 18.62
N LYS A 75 -30.11 4.19 17.99
CA LYS A 75 -30.17 2.88 18.67
C LYS A 75 -29.99 1.67 17.75
N LEU A 76 -29.67 0.53 18.35
CA LEU A 76 -29.65 -0.78 17.69
C LEU A 76 -31.04 -1.18 17.18
N ARG A 77 -31.08 -1.79 16.00
CA ARG A 77 -32.28 -2.21 15.27
C ARG A 77 -32.04 -3.49 14.47
N ASN A 78 -33.08 -4.30 14.32
CA ASN A 78 -33.11 -5.35 13.30
C ASN A 78 -33.01 -4.70 11.91
N GLY A 79 -32.34 -5.37 10.97
CA GLY A 79 -32.25 -4.89 9.59
C GLY A 79 -31.87 -6.00 8.60
N MET A 80 -32.08 -5.75 7.31
CA MET A 80 -31.61 -6.62 6.23
C MET A 80 -30.39 -5.99 5.56
N LYS A 81 -29.30 -6.75 5.51
CA LYS A 81 -28.06 -6.37 4.82
C LYS A 81 -27.97 -7.11 3.48
N TYR A 82 -27.69 -6.37 2.42
CA TYR A 82 -27.53 -6.89 1.07
C TYR A 82 -26.09 -6.66 0.60
N CYS A 83 -25.52 -7.63 -0.11
CA CYS A 83 -24.24 -7.46 -0.80
C CYS A 83 -24.47 -7.52 -2.32
N LYS A 84 -23.86 -6.60 -3.08
CA LYS A 84 -23.84 -6.57 -4.55
C LYS A 84 -22.52 -6.00 -5.05
N ILE A 85 -22.09 -6.44 -6.23
CA ILE A 85 -20.84 -6.03 -6.88
C ILE A 85 -21.05 -4.72 -7.63
N LEU A 86 -20.33 -3.65 -7.25
CA LEU A 86 -20.29 -2.39 -8.00
C LEU A 86 -19.33 -2.47 -9.20
N GLU A 87 -18.25 -3.24 -9.07
CA GLU A 87 -17.20 -3.35 -10.09
C GLU A 87 -16.57 -4.75 -10.07
N LEU A 88 -16.35 -5.31 -11.25
CA LEU A 88 -15.80 -6.64 -11.49
C LEU A 88 -14.30 -6.57 -11.86
N PRO A 89 -13.39 -7.25 -11.13
CA PRO A 89 -11.96 -7.25 -11.44
C PRO A 89 -11.64 -8.14 -12.65
N GLU A 90 -10.58 -7.84 -13.39
CA GLU A 90 -10.09 -8.69 -14.50
C GLU A 90 -9.78 -10.13 -14.06
N ILE A 91 -9.08 -10.26 -12.92
CA ILE A 91 -8.85 -11.53 -12.24
C ILE A 91 -9.74 -11.59 -11.00
N LEU A 92 -10.76 -12.44 -11.05
CA LEU A 92 -11.66 -12.73 -9.93
C LEU A 92 -11.10 -13.90 -9.12
N CYS A 93 -10.72 -13.63 -7.88
CA CYS A 93 -10.27 -14.64 -6.91
C CYS A 93 -11.46 -15.04 -6.01
N ILE A 94 -11.79 -16.32 -5.99
CA ILE A 94 -12.90 -16.86 -5.19
C ILE A 94 -12.35 -17.90 -4.20
N HIS A 95 -12.43 -17.59 -2.90
CA HIS A 95 -12.06 -18.49 -1.80
C HIS A 95 -13.30 -19.25 -1.31
N LEU A 96 -13.27 -20.58 -1.45
CA LEU A 96 -14.26 -21.47 -0.85
C LEU A 96 -13.91 -21.68 0.64
N LYS A 97 -14.70 -21.07 1.53
CA LYS A 97 -14.50 -21.01 3.00
C LYS A 97 -14.62 -22.39 3.67
N ARG A 98 -13.65 -23.27 3.41
CA ARG A 98 -13.66 -24.68 3.86
C ARG A 98 -13.24 -24.87 5.31
N PHE A 99 -12.46 -23.98 5.91
CA PHE A 99 -12.02 -24.14 7.30
C PHE A 99 -13.01 -23.49 8.27
N ARG A 100 -13.36 -24.22 9.34
CA ARG A 100 -14.14 -23.72 10.48
C ARG A 100 -13.34 -23.91 11.76
N HIS A 101 -13.29 -22.87 12.58
CA HIS A 101 -12.71 -22.89 13.92
C HIS A 101 -13.80 -22.56 14.93
N ASP A 102 -14.48 -23.60 15.43
CA ASP A 102 -15.30 -23.48 16.64
C ASP A 102 -14.37 -23.66 17.86
N SER A 103 -14.80 -23.19 19.04
CA SER A 103 -13.99 -22.96 20.24
C SER A 103 -13.20 -24.19 20.74
N LEU A 104 -13.64 -25.39 20.37
CA LEU A 104 -13.00 -26.67 20.71
C LEU A 104 -12.72 -27.55 19.47
N VAL A 105 -13.09 -27.11 18.26
CA VAL A 105 -13.15 -27.96 17.06
C VAL A 105 -12.69 -27.20 15.81
N TYR A 106 -11.48 -27.55 15.33
CA TYR A 106 -10.94 -27.05 14.07
C TYR A 106 -11.14 -28.09 12.95
N THR A 107 -11.95 -27.76 11.93
CA THR A 107 -12.42 -28.70 10.90
C THR A 107 -12.31 -28.16 9.48
N LYS A 108 -12.14 -29.07 8.50
CA LYS A 108 -12.25 -28.79 7.07
C LYS A 108 -13.58 -29.35 6.55
N ILE A 109 -14.38 -28.51 5.92
CA ILE A 109 -15.54 -28.90 5.11
C ILE A 109 -15.02 -29.62 3.86
N SER A 110 -15.32 -30.91 3.75
CA SER A 110 -15.01 -31.75 2.59
C SER A 110 -16.16 -31.86 1.58
N THR A 111 -17.19 -31.01 1.71
CA THR A 111 -18.27 -30.93 0.71
C THR A 111 -17.68 -30.54 -0.63
N TYR A 112 -17.86 -31.40 -1.63
CA TYR A 112 -17.43 -31.14 -2.99
C TYR A 112 -18.28 -30.01 -3.60
N VAL A 113 -17.64 -29.12 -4.36
CA VAL A 113 -18.26 -27.97 -5.03
C VAL A 113 -17.88 -28.03 -6.49
N THR A 114 -18.88 -28.19 -7.37
CA THR A 114 -18.65 -28.16 -8.82
C THR A 114 -18.44 -26.72 -9.29
N PHE A 115 -17.47 -26.49 -10.17
CA PHE A 115 -17.19 -25.18 -10.75
C PHE A 115 -16.97 -25.27 -12.26
N PRO A 116 -17.37 -24.26 -13.04
CA PRO A 116 -17.19 -24.25 -14.49
C PRO A 116 -15.75 -23.86 -14.86
N LEU A 117 -15.19 -24.49 -15.90
CA LEU A 117 -13.91 -24.06 -16.49
C LEU A 117 -14.07 -22.84 -17.41
N PHE A 118 -15.26 -22.62 -17.96
CA PHE A 118 -15.59 -21.56 -18.91
C PHE A 118 -16.96 -20.97 -18.58
N ASP A 119 -17.17 -19.70 -18.92
CA ASP A 119 -18.48 -19.03 -18.85
C ASP A 119 -19.15 -19.03 -17.46
N LEU A 120 -18.39 -18.76 -16.40
CA LEU A 120 -18.94 -18.35 -15.10
C LEU A 120 -19.62 -16.98 -15.24
N ASP A 121 -20.95 -16.93 -15.05
CA ASP A 121 -21.76 -15.71 -15.13
C ASP A 121 -21.93 -15.04 -13.74
N MET A 122 -21.37 -13.83 -13.61
CA MET A 122 -21.47 -13.00 -12.40
C MET A 122 -22.65 -12.01 -12.40
N LYS A 123 -23.43 -11.92 -13.49
CA LYS A 123 -24.44 -10.88 -13.75
C LYS A 123 -25.48 -10.71 -12.64
N GLN A 124 -25.98 -11.82 -12.08
CA GLN A 124 -27.00 -11.80 -11.01
C GLN A 124 -26.49 -11.21 -9.67
N PHE A 125 -25.17 -11.09 -9.50
CA PHE A 125 -24.53 -10.53 -8.31
C PHE A 125 -24.19 -9.04 -8.43
N LEU A 126 -24.37 -8.45 -9.61
CA LEU A 126 -24.06 -7.05 -9.86
C LEU A 126 -25.08 -6.10 -9.21
N HIS A 127 -24.61 -4.90 -8.86
CA HIS A 127 -25.46 -3.77 -8.52
C HIS A 127 -25.97 -3.10 -9.80
N LYS A 128 -27.15 -2.47 -9.74
CA LYS A 128 -27.76 -1.73 -10.86
C LYS A 128 -26.89 -0.61 -11.44
N ASP A 129 -25.94 -0.10 -10.64
CA ASP A 129 -25.03 1.00 -11.01
C ASP A 129 -23.63 0.49 -11.44
N CYS A 130 -23.48 -0.83 -11.63
CA CYS A 130 -22.25 -1.45 -12.14
C CYS A 130 -22.04 -1.08 -13.62
N LYS A 131 -20.80 -0.73 -13.98
CA LYS A 131 -20.42 -0.23 -15.32
C LYS A 131 -19.62 -1.24 -16.15
N ASN A 132 -19.59 -2.52 -15.78
CA ASN A 132 -18.85 -3.53 -16.52
C ASN A 132 -19.74 -4.24 -17.55
N ASP A 133 -19.47 -4.00 -18.83
CA ASP A 133 -20.13 -4.71 -19.93
C ASP A 133 -19.77 -6.21 -19.94
N VAL A 134 -18.55 -6.55 -19.53
CA VAL A 134 -18.03 -7.93 -19.48
C VAL A 134 -18.12 -8.49 -18.06
N TYR A 135 -18.99 -9.49 -17.90
CA TYR A 135 -19.30 -10.19 -16.64
C TYR A 135 -19.11 -11.72 -16.70
N MET A 136 -18.66 -12.26 -17.84
CA MET A 136 -18.38 -13.68 -18.07
C MET A 136 -16.91 -14.01 -17.81
N TYR A 137 -16.63 -15.13 -17.14
CA TYR A 137 -15.28 -15.52 -16.73
C TYR A 137 -14.92 -16.97 -17.10
N ASN A 138 -13.64 -17.20 -17.42
CA ASN A 138 -13.04 -18.53 -17.61
C ASN A 138 -12.01 -18.81 -16.52
N LEU A 139 -11.86 -20.07 -16.11
CA LEU A 139 -10.89 -20.47 -15.08
C LEU A 139 -9.46 -20.40 -15.63
N LEU A 140 -8.56 -19.77 -14.88
CA LEU A 140 -7.13 -19.66 -15.19
C LEU A 140 -6.28 -20.56 -14.27
N SER A 141 -6.69 -20.72 -13.00
CA SER A 141 -6.02 -21.56 -12.02
C SER A 141 -6.96 -21.96 -10.89
N CYS A 142 -6.72 -23.11 -10.26
CA CYS A 142 -7.25 -23.42 -8.94
C CYS A 142 -6.16 -23.96 -8.01
N ILE A 143 -6.29 -23.64 -6.72
CA ILE A 143 -5.48 -24.19 -5.63
C ILE A 143 -6.31 -25.25 -4.92
N VAL A 144 -5.72 -26.42 -4.69
CA VAL A 144 -6.33 -27.55 -3.97
C VAL A 144 -5.68 -27.66 -2.60
N HIS A 145 -6.44 -28.12 -1.59
CA HIS A 145 -5.89 -28.46 -0.27
C HIS A 145 -6.25 -29.89 0.14
N TYR A 146 -5.26 -30.76 0.20
CA TYR A 146 -5.37 -32.13 0.69
C TYR A 146 -5.20 -32.18 2.22
N GLY A 147 -5.76 -33.20 2.87
CA GLY A 147 -5.65 -33.36 4.33
C GLY A 147 -6.72 -32.61 5.13
N ARG A 148 -6.41 -32.32 6.40
CA ARG A 148 -7.34 -31.84 7.43
C ARG A 148 -6.97 -30.43 7.90
N ALA A 149 -7.78 -29.84 8.77
CA ALA A 149 -7.56 -28.49 9.26
C ALA A 149 -6.20 -28.31 9.97
N GLY A 150 -5.82 -29.25 10.85
CA GLY A 150 -4.55 -29.23 11.58
C GLY A 150 -3.32 -29.73 10.80
N GLY A 151 -3.41 -29.94 9.49
CA GLY A 151 -2.30 -30.43 8.67
C GLY A 151 -2.74 -30.98 7.32
N GLY A 152 -2.07 -30.55 6.26
CA GLY A 152 -2.43 -30.83 4.88
C GLY A 152 -1.36 -30.37 3.88
N HIS A 153 -1.68 -30.47 2.60
CA HIS A 153 -0.79 -30.14 1.49
C HIS A 153 -1.51 -29.28 0.44
N TYR A 154 -0.77 -28.43 -0.28
CA TYR A 154 -1.32 -27.52 -1.29
C TYR A 154 -0.67 -27.76 -2.65
N THR A 155 -1.50 -27.96 -3.68
CA THR A 155 -1.07 -27.99 -5.08
C THR A 155 -1.90 -27.00 -5.90
N THR A 156 -1.51 -26.76 -7.16
CA THR A 156 -2.32 -25.96 -8.08
C THR A 156 -2.43 -26.59 -9.46
N TYR A 157 -3.64 -26.56 -10.02
CA TYR A 157 -3.85 -26.71 -11.45
C TYR A 157 -3.89 -25.33 -12.09
N SER A 158 -3.08 -25.08 -13.12
CA SER A 158 -3.02 -23.79 -13.81
C SER A 158 -2.93 -23.96 -15.33
N LEU A 159 -3.62 -23.08 -16.06
CA LEU A 159 -3.64 -23.05 -17.52
C LEU A 159 -2.40 -22.34 -18.04
N ASN A 160 -1.61 -23.01 -18.88
CA ASN A 160 -0.42 -22.42 -19.50
C ASN A 160 -0.82 -21.56 -20.71
N SER A 161 -0.55 -20.26 -20.64
CA SER A 161 -0.95 -19.26 -21.65
C SER A 161 -0.14 -19.27 -22.96
N ILE A 162 0.82 -20.19 -23.10
CA ILE A 162 1.63 -20.37 -24.33
C ILE A 162 1.02 -21.44 -25.23
N ASN A 163 0.56 -22.55 -24.66
CA ASN A 163 -0.01 -23.69 -25.40
C ASN A 163 -1.50 -23.96 -25.10
N ASN A 164 -2.10 -23.25 -24.14
CA ASN A 164 -3.47 -23.44 -23.65
C ASN A 164 -3.74 -24.84 -23.07
N GLU A 165 -2.72 -25.46 -22.47
CA GLU A 165 -2.82 -26.78 -21.82
C GLU A 165 -2.78 -26.64 -20.29
N TRP A 166 -3.45 -27.55 -19.57
CA TRP A 166 -3.49 -27.56 -18.11
C TRP A 166 -2.30 -28.32 -17.51
N TYR A 167 -1.73 -27.75 -16.45
CA TYR A 167 -0.65 -28.35 -15.68
C TYR A 167 -0.97 -28.35 -14.19
N GLU A 168 -0.66 -29.45 -13.54
CA GLU A 168 -0.56 -29.61 -12.10
C GLU A 168 0.85 -29.26 -11.64
N PHE A 169 0.95 -28.48 -10.57
CA PHE A 169 2.19 -28.11 -9.91
C PHE A 169 2.11 -28.59 -8.46
N ASP A 170 2.99 -29.50 -8.09
CA ASP A 170 3.09 -30.15 -6.77
C ASP A 170 4.55 -30.03 -6.29
N ASP A 171 4.82 -29.01 -5.47
CA ASP A 171 6.14 -28.55 -5.05
C ASP A 171 7.19 -28.45 -6.18
N ASN A 172 7.97 -29.51 -6.41
CA ASN A 172 9.02 -29.59 -7.43
C ASN A 172 8.63 -30.43 -8.66
N GLU A 173 7.43 -30.99 -8.71
CA GLU A 173 6.91 -31.77 -9.82
C GLU A 173 5.89 -30.95 -10.63
N VAL A 174 5.97 -31.06 -11.95
CA VAL A 174 5.05 -30.38 -12.88
C VAL A 174 4.56 -31.38 -13.91
N ARG A 175 3.24 -31.61 -13.94
CA ARG A 175 2.59 -32.66 -14.74
C ARG A 175 1.50 -32.05 -15.62
N LYS A 176 1.51 -32.36 -16.92
CA LYS A 176 0.36 -32.05 -17.81
C LYS A 176 -0.84 -32.90 -17.40
N VAL A 177 -2.01 -32.29 -17.32
CA VAL A 177 -3.27 -32.95 -16.93
C VAL A 177 -4.41 -32.56 -17.86
N ASP A 178 -5.45 -33.40 -17.92
CA ASP A 178 -6.66 -33.11 -18.69
C ASP A 178 -7.57 -32.11 -17.96
N ALA A 179 -8.29 -31.30 -18.73
CA ALA A 179 -9.29 -30.36 -18.20
C ALA A 179 -10.34 -31.06 -17.30
N ALA A 180 -10.67 -32.32 -17.59
CA ALA A 180 -11.57 -33.13 -16.77
C ALA A 180 -11.02 -33.43 -15.36
N GLN A 181 -9.69 -33.53 -15.18
CA GLN A 181 -9.09 -33.65 -13.84
C GLN A 181 -9.23 -32.34 -13.07
N VAL A 182 -8.96 -31.21 -13.73
CA VAL A 182 -9.07 -29.87 -13.14
C VAL A 182 -10.50 -29.56 -12.70
N GLN A 183 -11.49 -29.89 -13.53
CA GLN A 183 -12.92 -29.70 -13.21
C GLN A 183 -13.40 -30.57 -12.04
N ASN A 184 -12.70 -31.67 -11.71
CA ASN A 184 -13.04 -32.58 -10.62
C ASN A 184 -12.19 -32.39 -9.35
N ALA A 185 -11.43 -31.29 -9.25
CA ALA A 185 -10.57 -31.02 -8.10
C ALA A 185 -11.34 -30.54 -6.86
N ASP A 186 -10.88 -30.89 -5.64
CA ASP A 186 -11.43 -30.34 -4.38
C ASP A 186 -10.91 -28.91 -4.11
N ALA A 187 -11.23 -27.99 -5.02
CA ALA A 187 -10.68 -26.64 -5.06
C ALA A 187 -10.95 -25.86 -3.76
N TYR A 188 -9.95 -25.13 -3.29
CA TYR A 188 -9.99 -24.24 -2.14
C TYR A 188 -10.02 -22.77 -2.55
N ILE A 189 -9.21 -22.39 -3.54
CA ILE A 189 -9.24 -21.06 -4.17
C ILE A 189 -9.32 -21.24 -5.69
N LEU A 190 -10.15 -20.44 -6.34
CA LEU A 190 -10.36 -20.40 -7.79
C LEU A 190 -9.94 -19.03 -8.33
N PHE A 191 -9.16 -19.00 -9.41
CA PHE A 191 -8.75 -17.80 -10.12
C PHE A 191 -9.39 -17.78 -11.51
N TYR A 192 -10.25 -16.80 -11.73
CA TYR A 192 -11.03 -16.62 -12.95
C TYR A 192 -10.58 -15.36 -13.70
N ARG A 193 -10.47 -15.42 -15.03
CA ARG A 193 -10.19 -14.28 -15.93
C ARG A 193 -11.41 -13.89 -16.74
N LYS A 194 -11.65 -12.60 -16.97
CA LYS A 194 -12.72 -12.16 -17.89
C LYS A 194 -12.53 -12.75 -19.29
N LYS A 195 -13.62 -13.24 -19.88
CA LYS A 195 -13.60 -13.90 -21.19
C LYS A 195 -13.23 -12.95 -22.33
N GLU A 196 -13.75 -11.73 -22.29
CA GLU A 196 -13.50 -10.64 -23.25
C GLU A 196 -12.72 -9.53 -22.56
N SER A 197 -11.51 -9.86 -22.08
CA SER A 197 -10.67 -8.86 -21.42
C SER A 197 -10.08 -7.89 -22.44
N ASN A 198 -10.10 -6.59 -22.10
CA ASN A 198 -9.33 -5.55 -22.79
C ASN A 198 -7.84 -5.90 -22.93
N ILE A 199 -7.34 -6.81 -22.11
CA ILE A 199 -5.95 -7.24 -22.02
C ILE A 199 -5.64 -8.37 -23.03
N THR A 200 -6.56 -9.29 -23.33
CA THR A 200 -6.40 -10.30 -24.40
C THR A 200 -6.19 -9.62 -25.75
N ASP A 201 -7.08 -8.70 -26.12
CA ASP A 201 -6.92 -7.89 -27.34
C ASP A 201 -5.58 -7.13 -27.35
N THR A 202 -5.11 -6.71 -26.17
CA THR A 202 -3.83 -6.02 -26.03
C THR A 202 -2.64 -6.95 -26.28
N TYR A 203 -2.66 -8.19 -25.78
CA TYR A 203 -1.66 -9.21 -26.10
C TYR A 203 -1.60 -9.49 -27.60
N ASP A 204 -2.74 -9.72 -28.24
CA ASP A 204 -2.77 -10.18 -29.62
C ASP A 204 -2.46 -9.05 -30.62
N ASN A 205 -2.85 -7.81 -30.30
CA ASN A 205 -2.32 -6.63 -31.00
C ASN A 205 -0.80 -6.47 -30.81
N ILE A 206 -0.26 -6.66 -29.59
CA ILE A 206 1.20 -6.57 -29.37
C ILE A 206 1.94 -7.67 -30.17
N ARG A 207 1.46 -8.92 -30.14
CA ARG A 207 2.03 -10.03 -30.92
C ARG A 207 2.04 -9.68 -32.41
N HIS A 208 0.89 -9.29 -32.96
CA HIS A 208 0.77 -8.89 -34.36
C HIS A 208 1.69 -7.71 -34.73
N LEU A 209 1.91 -6.75 -33.83
CA LEU A 209 2.83 -5.62 -34.06
C LEU A 209 4.31 -6.02 -33.95
N LEU A 210 4.65 -7.03 -33.16
CA LEU A 210 6.00 -7.62 -33.08
C LEU A 210 6.31 -8.50 -34.30
N ASP A 211 5.36 -9.34 -34.72
CA ASP A 211 5.53 -10.27 -35.85
C ASP A 211 5.65 -9.53 -37.21
N ASN A 212 5.08 -8.32 -37.30
CA ASN A 212 5.18 -7.46 -38.48
C ASN A 212 6.33 -6.42 -38.40
N ASP A 213 7.15 -6.40 -37.36
CA ASP A 213 8.23 -5.41 -37.24
C ASP A 213 9.41 -5.70 -38.17
N GLN A 214 9.43 -5.01 -39.31
CA GLN A 214 10.53 -5.05 -40.28
C GLN A 214 11.58 -3.94 -40.04
N ASN A 215 11.35 -3.01 -39.11
CA ASN A 215 12.11 -1.78 -38.96
C ASN A 215 12.95 -1.74 -37.67
N ARG A 216 14.24 -2.05 -37.80
CA ARG A 216 15.25 -1.92 -36.72
C ARG A 216 15.61 -0.46 -36.40
N LEU A 217 14.63 0.33 -36.00
CA LEU A 217 14.79 1.65 -35.40
C LEU A 217 15.31 1.53 -33.95
N LEU A 218 15.61 2.66 -33.31
CA LEU A 218 15.99 2.68 -31.90
C LEU A 218 14.78 2.29 -31.03
N PRO A 219 14.90 1.31 -30.13
CA PRO A 219 13.77 0.83 -29.35
C PRO A 219 13.34 1.84 -28.28
N PHE A 220 12.05 1.85 -27.99
CA PHE A 220 11.51 2.53 -26.82
C PHE A 220 11.67 1.63 -25.60
N TYR A 221 12.12 2.20 -24.49
CA TYR A 221 12.37 1.49 -23.24
C TYR A 221 11.19 1.68 -22.28
N ILE A 222 10.55 0.57 -21.94
CA ILE A 222 9.40 0.52 -21.03
C ILE A 222 9.83 -0.18 -19.74
N SER A 223 9.39 0.31 -18.58
CA SER A 223 9.55 -0.37 -17.30
C SER A 223 9.04 -1.82 -17.35
N LYS A 224 9.88 -2.80 -16.98
CA LYS A 224 9.41 -4.18 -16.78
C LYS A 224 8.42 -4.30 -15.62
N SER A 225 8.49 -3.42 -14.63
CA SER A 225 7.48 -3.34 -13.55
C SER A 225 6.11 -2.90 -14.11
N TRP A 226 6.10 -1.99 -15.09
CA TRP A 226 4.86 -1.65 -15.80
C TRP A 226 4.41 -2.76 -16.79
N ILE A 227 5.32 -3.38 -17.54
CA ILE A 227 4.99 -4.51 -18.43
C ILE A 227 4.43 -5.72 -17.64
N ASN A 228 4.98 -6.02 -16.46
CA ASN A 228 4.41 -7.05 -15.58
C ASN A 228 2.99 -6.67 -15.11
N ARG A 229 2.73 -5.40 -14.80
CA ARG A 229 1.36 -4.94 -14.52
C ARG A 229 0.46 -5.08 -15.75
N LEU A 230 0.93 -4.71 -16.95
CA LEU A 230 0.20 -4.89 -18.21
C LEU A 230 -0.20 -6.36 -18.46
N PHE A 231 0.56 -7.32 -17.95
CA PHE A 231 0.29 -8.73 -18.16
C PHE A 231 -0.57 -9.39 -17.07
N TYR A 232 -0.53 -8.88 -15.83
CA TYR A 232 -1.14 -9.54 -14.66
C TYR A 232 -2.16 -8.70 -13.86
N PHE A 233 -2.29 -7.39 -14.12
CA PHE A 233 -3.21 -6.50 -13.37
C PHE A 233 -4.44 -6.16 -14.23
N ALA A 234 -5.57 -5.91 -13.58
CA ALA A 234 -6.81 -5.50 -14.25
C ALA A 234 -6.65 -4.18 -15.01
N GLU A 235 -6.03 -3.21 -14.35
CA GLU A 235 -5.60 -1.96 -14.93
C GLU A 235 -4.12 -1.79 -14.58
N PRO A 236 -3.20 -1.71 -15.57
CA PRO A 236 -1.79 -1.45 -15.29
C PRO A 236 -1.53 0.00 -14.85
N GLY A 237 -2.51 0.88 -15.05
CA GLY A 237 -2.37 2.32 -15.01
C GLY A 237 -1.58 2.85 -16.21
N PRO A 238 -1.37 4.18 -16.28
CA PRO A 238 -0.51 4.79 -17.30
C PRO A 238 0.92 4.25 -17.24
N ILE A 239 1.62 4.28 -18.37
CA ILE A 239 3.03 3.85 -18.45
C ILE A 239 3.85 4.68 -17.46
N THR A 240 4.70 4.03 -16.66
CA THR A 240 5.59 4.69 -15.71
C THR A 240 7.02 4.20 -15.88
N ASN A 241 7.94 5.06 -16.34
CA ASN A 241 9.38 4.77 -16.45
C ASN A 241 10.21 5.34 -15.28
N ASN A 242 9.53 5.85 -14.24
CA ASN A 242 10.13 6.50 -13.06
C ASN A 242 10.82 5.53 -12.08
N ASP A 243 10.74 4.23 -12.32
CA ASP A 243 11.45 3.17 -11.59
C ASP A 243 12.92 3.05 -12.02
N PHE A 244 13.28 3.47 -13.24
CA PHE A 244 14.67 3.55 -13.69
C PHE A 244 15.14 4.97 -14.05
N LEU A 245 14.24 5.85 -14.51
CA LEU A 245 14.55 7.24 -14.84
C LEU A 245 14.34 8.19 -13.66
N CYS A 246 15.22 9.17 -13.54
CA CYS A 246 15.04 10.31 -12.65
C CYS A 246 14.30 11.47 -13.34
N LYS A 247 13.89 12.47 -12.56
CA LYS A 247 13.29 13.74 -13.03
C LYS A 247 14.11 14.54 -14.05
N HIS A 248 15.37 14.17 -14.30
CA HIS A 248 16.24 14.79 -15.30
C HIS A 248 16.30 13.99 -16.63
N GLY A 249 15.45 12.97 -16.81
CA GLY A 249 15.38 12.16 -18.03
C GLY A 249 16.47 11.09 -18.21
N GLY A 250 17.50 11.09 -17.37
CA GLY A 250 18.54 10.06 -17.35
C GLY A 250 18.27 8.94 -16.34
N VAL A 251 18.94 7.81 -16.50
CA VAL A 251 18.90 6.65 -15.61
C VAL A 251 19.53 7.00 -14.25
N LEU A 252 18.92 6.56 -13.15
CA LEU A 252 19.47 6.73 -11.80
C LEU A 252 20.84 6.00 -11.65
N PRO A 253 21.87 6.61 -11.04
CA PRO A 253 23.22 6.03 -10.98
C PRO A 253 23.25 4.59 -10.44
N ASN A 254 22.52 4.33 -9.35
CA ASN A 254 22.44 3.03 -8.68
C ASN A 254 21.75 1.93 -9.52
N TYR A 255 21.09 2.28 -10.64
CA TYR A 255 20.45 1.34 -11.55
C TYR A 255 21.18 1.17 -12.89
N TRP A 256 22.22 1.97 -13.17
CA TRP A 256 22.92 1.94 -14.47
C TRP A 256 23.54 0.58 -14.78
N SER A 257 24.17 -0.07 -13.80
CA SER A 257 24.78 -1.40 -13.95
C SER A 257 23.78 -2.53 -14.22
N VAL A 258 22.52 -2.36 -13.81
CA VAL A 258 21.44 -3.36 -13.90
C VAL A 258 20.32 -2.97 -14.85
N ILE A 259 20.47 -1.90 -15.64
CA ILE A 259 19.38 -1.28 -16.42
C ILE A 259 18.67 -2.26 -17.36
N LYS A 260 19.42 -3.19 -17.99
CA LYS A 260 18.88 -4.26 -18.85
C LYS A 260 17.90 -5.21 -18.13
N ASN A 261 17.99 -5.30 -16.81
CA ASN A 261 17.08 -6.09 -15.99
C ASN A 261 15.78 -5.34 -15.71
N LEU A 262 15.79 -4.00 -15.73
CA LEU A 262 14.66 -3.13 -15.42
C LEU A 262 13.83 -2.71 -16.64
N VAL A 263 14.42 -2.65 -17.83
CA VAL A 263 13.75 -2.17 -19.07
C VAL A 263 13.41 -3.29 -20.05
N TYR A 264 12.23 -3.18 -20.67
CA TYR A 264 11.82 -3.93 -21.85
C TYR A 264 12.01 -3.03 -23.09
N PRO A 265 12.84 -3.42 -24.09
CA PRO A 265 12.92 -2.72 -25.35
C PRO A 265 11.74 -3.12 -26.26
N ALA A 266 10.92 -2.16 -26.65
CA ALA A 266 9.79 -2.32 -27.56
C ALA A 266 10.06 -1.59 -28.90
N PRO A 267 9.57 -2.12 -30.04
CA PRO A 267 9.48 -1.37 -31.28
C PRO A 267 8.61 -0.11 -31.14
N GLU A 268 8.82 0.86 -32.03
CA GLU A 268 8.04 2.11 -32.07
C GLU A 268 6.54 1.85 -32.22
N THR A 269 6.15 0.91 -33.10
CA THR A 269 4.75 0.51 -33.32
C THR A 269 4.07 -0.03 -32.05
N VAL A 270 4.79 -0.81 -31.26
CA VAL A 270 4.31 -1.35 -29.97
C VAL A 270 4.25 -0.23 -28.93
N TRP A 271 5.23 0.66 -28.89
CA TRP A 271 5.21 1.84 -28.02
C TRP A 271 4.03 2.77 -28.32
N GLU A 272 3.80 3.12 -29.58
CA GLU A 272 2.69 3.98 -30.00
C GLU A 272 1.34 3.37 -29.63
N TYR A 273 1.15 2.07 -29.84
CA TYR A 273 -0.08 1.37 -29.45
C TYR A 273 -0.32 1.43 -27.94
N LEU A 274 0.70 1.10 -27.15
CA LEU A 274 0.62 1.14 -25.67
C LEU A 274 0.41 2.57 -25.16
N TYR A 275 1.13 3.55 -25.70
CA TYR A 275 1.01 4.95 -25.32
C TYR A 275 -0.37 5.51 -25.68
N ARG A 276 -0.93 5.16 -26.85
CA ARG A 276 -2.29 5.55 -27.25
C ARG A 276 -3.37 4.90 -26.39
N LYS A 277 -3.15 3.68 -25.87
CA LYS A 277 -4.13 2.95 -25.05
C LYS A 277 -4.08 3.28 -23.55
N PHE A 278 -2.89 3.55 -23.01
CA PHE A 278 -2.68 3.74 -21.56
C PHE A 278 -2.10 5.12 -21.17
N GLY A 279 -1.47 5.85 -22.10
CA GLY A 279 -0.80 7.12 -21.81
C GLY A 279 0.37 6.99 -20.84
N GLY A 280 0.73 8.10 -20.19
CA GLY A 280 1.78 8.14 -19.15
C GLY A 280 3.14 8.68 -19.62
N GLY A 281 4.21 8.16 -19.02
CA GLY A 281 5.59 8.52 -19.32
C GLY A 281 6.56 8.40 -18.12
N PRO A 282 7.73 9.06 -18.19
CA PRO A 282 8.27 9.78 -19.35
C PRO A 282 8.60 8.83 -20.50
N VAL A 283 8.51 9.35 -21.73
CA VAL A 283 8.97 8.67 -22.95
C VAL A 283 10.48 8.40 -22.84
N CYS A 284 10.94 7.22 -23.28
CA CYS A 284 12.36 6.87 -23.25
C CYS A 284 12.74 6.08 -24.51
N ASN A 285 13.59 6.66 -25.35
CA ASN A 285 14.20 6.01 -26.52
C ASN A 285 15.75 5.99 -26.47
N ILE A 286 16.34 6.57 -25.43
CA ILE A 286 17.80 6.62 -25.20
C ILE A 286 18.07 6.41 -23.70
N LEU A 287 18.97 5.48 -23.38
CA LEU A 287 19.43 5.23 -22.01
C LEU A 287 20.82 5.83 -21.79
N TYR A 288 20.95 6.69 -20.78
CA TYR A 288 22.21 7.30 -20.36
C TYR A 288 22.22 7.50 -18.84
N PRO A 289 23.39 7.44 -18.17
CA PRO A 289 23.48 7.68 -16.73
C PRO A 289 23.23 9.16 -16.42
N CYS A 290 22.40 9.46 -15.42
CA CYS A 290 22.12 10.85 -15.05
C CYS A 290 23.31 11.47 -14.31
N ARG A 291 24.17 12.18 -15.06
CA ARG A 291 25.33 12.92 -14.51
C ARG A 291 24.94 13.90 -13.40
N LYS A 292 23.74 14.50 -13.44
CA LYS A 292 23.28 15.39 -12.37
C LYS A 292 23.01 14.64 -11.06
N CYS A 293 22.25 13.54 -11.10
CA CYS A 293 22.02 12.71 -9.92
C CYS A 293 23.31 12.05 -9.41
N GLN A 294 24.26 11.72 -10.29
CA GLN A 294 25.59 11.27 -9.89
C GLN A 294 26.34 12.36 -9.11
N LEU A 295 26.39 13.59 -9.63
CA LEU A 295 27.01 14.73 -8.93
C LEU A 295 26.29 15.04 -7.60
N ASP A 296 24.96 14.96 -7.55
CA ASP A 296 24.18 15.14 -6.33
C ASP A 296 24.58 14.09 -5.27
N GLU A 297 24.77 12.81 -5.66
CA GLU A 297 25.19 11.72 -4.78
C GLU A 297 26.66 11.84 -4.34
N GLU A 298 27.57 12.22 -5.25
CA GLU A 298 28.98 12.51 -4.96
C GLU A 298 29.12 13.69 -3.99
N ASN A 299 28.31 14.74 -4.16
CA ASN A 299 28.24 15.89 -3.27
C ASN A 299 27.69 15.51 -1.88
N LEU A 300 26.67 14.64 -1.83
CA LEU A 300 26.11 14.13 -0.58
C LEU A 300 27.14 13.33 0.22
N LYS A 301 27.78 12.36 -0.44
CA LYS A 301 28.86 11.53 0.15
C LYS A 301 30.06 12.38 0.58
N ARG A 302 30.43 13.40 -0.19
CA ARG A 302 31.48 14.37 0.16
C ARG A 302 31.11 15.17 1.43
N ARG A 303 29.86 15.62 1.55
CA ARG A 303 29.34 16.30 2.76
C ARG A 303 29.35 15.38 3.98
N GLN A 304 28.78 14.18 3.87
CA GLN A 304 28.74 13.18 4.95
C GLN A 304 30.14 12.83 5.47
N ARG A 305 31.11 12.63 4.55
CA ARG A 305 32.52 12.36 4.90
C ARG A 305 33.19 13.55 5.57
N TYR A 306 32.99 14.77 5.06
CA TYR A 306 33.53 15.99 5.66
C TYR A 306 33.03 16.16 7.10
N GLU A 307 31.71 16.15 7.32
CA GLU A 307 31.16 16.35 8.65
C GLU A 307 31.61 15.27 9.66
N LYS A 308 31.67 14.00 9.21
CA LYS A 308 32.18 12.88 10.02
C LYS A 308 33.64 13.02 10.37
N ALA A 309 34.49 13.42 9.41
CA ALA A 309 35.92 13.60 9.62
C ALA A 309 36.19 14.74 10.60
N THR A 310 35.60 15.92 10.36
CA THR A 310 35.75 17.09 11.24
C THR A 310 35.27 16.81 12.66
N PHE A 311 34.11 16.16 12.84
CA PHE A 311 33.63 15.77 14.17
C PHE A 311 34.59 14.81 14.89
N LEU A 312 35.11 13.80 14.18
CA LEU A 312 36.04 12.83 14.77
C LEU A 312 37.41 13.45 15.09
N GLU A 313 37.87 14.42 14.31
CA GLU A 313 39.09 15.18 14.56
C GLU A 313 38.95 16.10 15.78
N LEU A 314 37.86 16.88 15.85
CA LEU A 314 37.56 17.74 17.00
C LEU A 314 37.43 16.93 18.29
N LYS A 315 36.83 15.73 18.23
CA LYS A 315 36.72 14.81 19.35
C LYS A 315 38.03 14.13 19.75
N ARG A 316 38.98 13.94 18.83
CA ARG A 316 40.35 13.48 19.16
C ARG A 316 41.16 14.57 19.85
N ASN A 317 40.96 15.82 19.43
CA ASN A 317 41.64 17.00 19.93
C ASN A 317 40.85 17.69 21.07
N GLU A 318 40.08 16.90 21.84
CA GLU A 318 39.21 17.35 22.93
C GLU A 318 40.01 17.55 24.24
N SER A 319 40.74 18.67 24.29
CA SER A 319 41.30 19.21 25.54
C SER A 319 40.18 19.72 26.47
N ASP A 320 40.51 20.03 27.73
CA ASP A 320 39.56 20.64 28.67
C ASP A 320 38.89 21.89 28.05
N SER A 321 37.58 21.79 27.84
CA SER A 321 36.80 22.76 27.08
C SER A 321 36.23 23.82 28.01
N HIS A 322 36.60 25.07 27.79
CA HIS A 322 36.17 26.21 28.61
C HIS A 322 34.65 26.29 28.71
N ALA A 323 33.93 26.20 27.59
CA ALA A 323 32.49 26.01 27.57
C ALA A 323 32.08 24.56 27.25
N VAL A 324 30.92 24.12 27.78
CA VAL A 324 30.27 22.85 27.44
C VAL A 324 28.78 23.09 27.21
N TYR A 325 28.26 22.57 26.09
CA TYR A 325 26.90 22.80 25.62
C TYR A 325 26.05 21.51 25.66
N ALA A 326 24.73 21.67 25.79
CA ALA A 326 23.75 20.59 25.72
C ALA A 326 23.15 20.50 24.31
N LEU A 327 23.15 19.29 23.75
CA LEU A 327 22.51 18.96 22.48
C LEU A 327 21.46 17.86 22.66
N SER A 328 20.33 18.02 21.97
CA SER A 328 19.25 17.02 21.93
C SER A 328 19.74 15.66 21.41
N PRO A 329 19.56 14.55 22.15
CA PRO A 329 19.97 13.23 21.69
C PRO A 329 19.22 12.73 20.46
N THR A 330 18.00 13.24 20.19
CA THR A 330 17.26 12.90 18.97
C THR A 330 17.93 13.52 17.75
N TRP A 331 18.09 14.85 17.75
CA TRP A 331 18.75 15.57 16.66
C TRP A 331 20.16 15.02 16.38
N PHE A 332 20.95 14.74 17.43
CA PHE A 332 22.28 14.14 17.25
C PHE A 332 22.23 12.74 16.62
N ARG A 333 21.23 11.92 16.94
CA ARG A 333 21.05 10.61 16.31
C ARG A 333 20.66 10.74 14.85
N ASP A 334 19.87 11.76 14.50
CA ASP A 334 19.44 12.02 13.13
C ASP A 334 20.65 12.53 12.29
N TRP A 335 21.50 13.37 12.89
CA TRP A 335 22.84 13.72 12.36
C TRP A 335 23.76 12.49 12.23
N GLU A 336 23.87 11.64 13.26
CA GLU A 336 24.69 10.43 13.26
C GLU A 336 24.23 9.44 12.17
N ASN A 337 22.92 9.31 11.95
CA ASN A 337 22.35 8.53 10.87
C ASN A 337 22.71 9.10 9.48
N PHE A 338 22.66 10.43 9.32
CA PHE A 338 23.08 11.10 8.10
C PHE A 338 24.56 10.87 7.78
N VAL A 339 25.47 11.20 8.71
CA VAL A 339 26.93 11.09 8.45
C VAL A 339 27.44 9.65 8.43
N CYS A 340 26.67 8.68 8.94
CA CYS A 340 26.96 7.25 8.81
C CYS A 340 26.27 6.57 7.63
N GLU A 341 25.79 7.33 6.65
CA GLU A 341 25.19 6.83 5.40
C GLU A 341 23.93 5.94 5.62
N LYS A 342 23.30 6.03 6.81
CA LYS A 342 22.01 5.38 7.14
C LYS A 342 20.80 6.21 6.70
N SER A 343 21.00 7.50 6.47
CA SER A 343 20.03 8.45 5.92
C SER A 343 20.68 9.27 4.82
N SER A 344 19.98 9.46 3.70
CA SER A 344 20.35 10.43 2.67
C SER A 344 19.90 11.86 3.03
N ASN A 345 18.90 11.99 3.90
CA ASN A 345 18.42 13.29 4.38
C ASN A 345 19.33 13.78 5.53
N PRO A 346 19.89 15.00 5.45
CA PRO A 346 20.53 15.64 6.59
C PRO A 346 19.47 16.00 7.66
N PRO A 347 19.88 16.18 8.93
CA PRO A 347 18.99 16.74 9.94
C PRO A 347 18.63 18.20 9.58
N GLY A 348 17.48 18.66 10.06
CA GLY A 348 17.12 20.09 10.02
C GLY A 348 17.95 20.93 11.00
N PRO A 349 17.58 22.20 11.24
CA PRO A 349 18.21 23.02 12.27
C PRO A 349 18.19 22.36 13.65
N ILE A 350 19.18 22.68 14.50
CA ILE A 350 19.28 22.11 15.84
C ILE A 350 18.01 22.44 16.62
N SER A 351 17.36 21.41 17.17
CA SER A 351 16.16 21.57 18.00
C SER A 351 16.42 21.03 19.40
N ASN A 352 16.72 21.96 20.31
CA ASN A 352 16.97 21.71 21.73
C ASN A 352 15.71 21.90 22.59
N GLN A 353 14.56 22.25 21.99
CA GLN A 353 13.35 22.64 22.73
C GLN A 353 12.92 21.57 23.74
N GLY A 354 12.90 20.30 23.34
CA GLY A 354 12.52 19.16 24.19
C GLY A 354 13.53 18.79 25.29
N ILE A 355 14.71 19.41 25.35
CA ILE A 355 15.67 19.29 26.47
C ILE A 355 15.85 20.60 27.24
N SER A 356 15.06 21.64 26.92
CA SER A 356 15.15 22.97 27.50
C SER A 356 14.05 23.24 28.55
N VAL A 357 14.34 24.15 29.49
CA VAL A 357 13.35 24.85 30.30
C VAL A 357 13.63 26.34 30.20
N THR A 358 12.66 27.09 29.65
CA THR A 358 12.75 28.55 29.57
C THR A 358 12.14 29.19 30.81
N LYS A 359 12.89 30.09 31.46
CA LYS A 359 12.39 30.99 32.52
C LYS A 359 12.88 32.40 32.24
N ASN A 360 11.96 33.36 32.28
CA ASN A 360 12.23 34.80 32.05
C ASN A 360 13.02 35.04 30.75
N GLY A 361 12.60 34.41 29.64
CA GLY A 361 13.27 34.48 28.34
C GLY A 361 14.54 33.63 28.20
N ILE A 362 15.17 33.20 29.30
CA ILE A 362 16.42 32.43 29.29
C ILE A 362 16.11 30.92 29.28
N SER A 363 16.47 30.24 28.19
CA SER A 363 16.46 28.77 28.12
C SER A 363 17.69 28.17 28.82
N LYS A 364 17.47 27.17 29.67
CA LYS A 364 18.54 26.37 30.30
C LYS A 364 18.28 24.87 30.11
N PRO A 365 19.30 24.00 30.19
CA PRO A 365 19.09 22.55 30.16
C PRO A 365 18.10 22.11 31.24
N SER A 366 17.15 21.24 30.90
CA SER A 366 16.28 20.61 31.90
C SER A 366 17.09 19.66 32.77
N LYS A 367 16.97 19.79 34.11
CA LYS A 367 17.66 18.92 35.08
C LYS A 367 17.28 17.45 34.98
N THR A 368 16.18 17.12 34.32
CA THR A 368 15.66 15.74 34.13
C THR A 368 15.82 15.23 32.70
N ALA A 369 16.22 16.07 31.73
CA ALA A 369 16.40 15.63 30.36
C ALA A 369 17.80 15.03 30.16
N ASN A 370 17.85 13.80 29.66
CA ASN A 370 19.08 13.25 29.12
C ASN A 370 19.49 14.09 27.89
N CYS A 371 20.65 14.72 27.95
CA CYS A 371 21.19 15.57 26.89
C CYS A 371 22.65 15.21 26.64
N ARG A 372 23.10 15.31 25.38
CA ARG A 372 24.50 15.07 25.03
C ARG A 372 25.30 16.32 25.39
N GLN A 373 26.38 16.15 26.14
CA GLN A 373 27.31 17.23 26.45
C GLN A 373 28.36 17.30 25.33
N LEU A 374 28.64 18.50 24.82
CA LEU A 374 29.62 18.76 23.77
C LEU A 374 30.61 19.84 24.20
N SER A 375 31.88 19.68 23.85
CA SER A 375 32.86 20.77 23.90
C SER A 375 32.49 21.90 22.93
N GLU A 376 32.99 23.09 23.22
CA GLU A 376 32.72 24.34 22.51
C GLU A 376 33.01 24.24 21.01
N LYS A 377 34.16 23.63 20.64
CA LYS A 377 34.54 23.44 19.23
C LYS A 377 33.54 22.55 18.47
N ILE A 378 33.06 21.48 19.11
CA ILE A 378 32.09 20.54 18.50
C ILE A 378 30.70 21.20 18.42
N TRP A 379 30.31 21.96 19.44
CA TRP A 379 29.07 22.75 19.39
C TRP A 379 29.09 23.77 18.26
N ASN A 380 30.14 24.59 18.16
CA ASN A 380 30.26 25.64 17.15
C ASN A 380 30.23 25.05 15.74
N PHE A 381 30.99 23.97 15.48
CA PHE A 381 30.96 23.27 14.19
C PHE A 381 29.54 22.82 13.77
N LEU A 382 28.78 22.20 14.68
CA LEU A 382 27.41 21.77 14.39
C LEU A 382 26.45 22.97 14.24
N TYR A 383 26.61 24.00 15.08
CA TYR A 383 25.78 25.20 15.08
C TYR A 383 26.00 26.08 13.84
N GLU A 384 27.24 26.23 13.36
CA GLU A 384 27.57 26.92 12.11
C GLU A 384 27.06 26.14 10.88
N THR A 385 27.04 24.81 10.94
CA THR A 385 26.57 23.95 9.82
C THR A 385 25.04 23.87 9.72
N TYR A 386 24.31 23.99 10.83
CA TYR A 386 22.86 23.72 10.87
C TYR A 386 21.99 24.83 11.49
N GLY A 387 22.56 25.74 12.30
CA GLY A 387 21.82 26.75 13.05
C GLY A 387 20.78 26.17 14.01
N GLY A 388 19.74 26.94 14.34
CA GLY A 388 18.64 26.53 15.21
C GLY A 388 18.81 26.95 16.68
N GLY A 389 18.25 26.18 17.61
CA GLY A 389 18.33 26.44 19.05
C GLY A 389 17.27 25.74 19.91
N PRO A 390 17.03 26.23 21.14
CA PRO A 390 17.82 27.24 21.83
C PRO A 390 19.28 26.78 22.07
N VAL A 391 20.22 27.73 22.14
CA VAL A 391 21.59 27.47 22.59
C VAL A 391 21.56 27.19 24.09
N LEU A 392 22.09 26.04 24.52
CA LEU A 392 22.02 25.60 25.91
C LEU A 392 23.41 25.38 26.50
N LEU A 393 23.90 26.36 27.26
CA LEU A 393 25.18 26.27 27.97
C LEU A 393 25.02 25.51 29.31
N ILE A 394 25.87 24.52 29.56
CA ILE A 394 25.89 23.74 30.82
C ILE A 394 26.87 24.36 31.82
N ARG A 395 28.12 24.60 31.39
CA ARG A 395 29.17 25.27 32.17
C ARG A 395 30.02 26.14 31.24
N SER A 396 30.56 27.23 31.78
CA SER A 396 31.64 28.00 31.16
C SER A 396 32.63 28.45 32.23
N ASN A 397 33.91 28.15 32.02
CA ASN A 397 35.02 28.56 32.88
C ASN A 397 35.69 29.82 32.31
N SER A 398 35.08 30.99 32.52
CA SER A 398 35.81 32.26 32.49
C SER A 398 35.10 33.35 33.28
N SER A 399 35.88 34.23 33.90
CA SER A 399 35.43 35.43 34.64
C SER A 399 34.93 36.55 33.71
N TYR A 400 34.33 36.19 32.57
CA TYR A 400 33.99 37.11 31.47
C TYR A 400 32.48 37.30 31.35
N SER A 401 31.81 37.55 32.47
CA SER A 401 30.36 37.68 32.59
C SER A 401 29.79 39.03 32.11
N MET A 402 30.39 39.65 31.08
CA MET A 402 29.87 40.84 30.41
C MET A 402 30.13 40.83 28.90
N ILE A 403 29.11 40.39 28.15
CA ILE A 403 28.64 40.87 26.83
C ILE A 403 27.35 40.04 26.54
N ASN A 404 26.35 40.65 25.88
CA ASN A 404 25.00 40.12 25.52
C ASN A 404 23.79 40.56 26.36
N ASN A 405 23.94 41.26 27.49
CA ASN A 405 22.79 41.89 28.20
C ASN A 405 22.41 43.29 27.64
N ALA A 406 22.94 43.67 26.48
CA ALA A 406 22.84 45.03 25.93
C ALA A 406 22.31 45.04 24.48
N LEU A 407 21.10 44.48 24.28
CA LEU A 407 20.36 44.62 23.01
C LEU A 407 18.82 44.61 23.17
N THR A 408 18.30 44.58 24.40
CA THR A 408 16.85 44.52 24.67
C THR A 408 16.43 45.33 25.92
N THR A 409 16.63 46.66 25.91
CA THR A 409 15.79 47.69 26.61
C THR A 409 16.42 49.09 26.51
N THR A 410 16.08 49.90 25.49
CA THR A 410 16.25 51.37 25.54
C THR A 410 15.41 52.16 24.53
N GLU A 411 14.14 51.79 24.30
CA GLU A 411 13.19 52.66 23.58
C GLU A 411 11.95 52.93 24.43
N SER A 412 11.90 54.11 25.06
CA SER A 412 10.67 54.83 25.46
C SER A 412 11.04 56.19 26.06
N ASN A 413 10.46 57.27 25.50
CA ASN A 413 10.62 58.69 25.86
C ASN A 413 12.04 59.25 25.58
N ASN A 414 12.23 60.36 24.86
CA ASN A 414 11.39 61.57 24.78
C ASN A 414 11.44 62.27 23.40
N ASN A 415 10.57 63.28 23.23
CA ASN A 415 10.31 64.01 21.98
C ASN A 415 11.30 65.15 21.62
N ASN A 416 11.17 65.61 20.37
CA ASN A 416 11.55 66.92 19.79
C ASN A 416 13.06 67.24 19.58
N ASN A 417 13.51 67.23 18.31
CA ASN A 417 13.48 68.46 17.49
C ASN A 417 13.88 68.25 16.02
N ASN A 418 13.55 69.24 15.18
CA ASN A 418 13.73 69.24 13.72
C ASN A 418 15.21 69.16 13.27
N ASN A 419 15.48 68.51 12.12
CA ASN A 419 15.78 69.24 10.89
C ASN A 419 15.85 68.34 9.63
N ASN A 420 15.75 68.97 8.47
CA ASN A 420 15.71 68.35 7.14
C ASN A 420 17.05 67.72 6.74
N ASN A 421 17.01 66.69 5.89
CA ASN A 421 17.42 66.83 4.47
C ASN A 421 17.00 65.62 3.62
N ASN A 422 16.87 65.84 2.30
CA ASN A 422 16.42 64.87 1.32
C ASN A 422 17.52 63.86 0.95
N ILE A 423 17.13 62.70 0.41
CA ILE A 423 17.42 62.25 -0.99
C ILE A 423 16.81 60.84 -1.22
N ASP A 424 15.83 60.78 -2.13
CA ASP A 424 15.65 59.91 -3.31
C ASP A 424 16.60 58.67 -3.49
N ASP A 425 16.30 57.53 -4.16
CA ASP A 425 15.09 56.87 -4.71
C ASP A 425 15.54 55.41 -5.12
N ILE A 426 14.80 54.44 -5.70
CA ILE A 426 13.40 54.24 -6.14
C ILE A 426 13.07 52.72 -6.16
N SER A 427 11.79 52.35 -6.03
CA SER A 427 11.24 51.00 -6.34
C SER A 427 11.67 49.85 -5.39
N SER A 428 11.00 48.69 -5.29
CA SER A 428 9.87 48.15 -6.07
C SER A 428 8.83 47.41 -5.21
N GLN A 429 7.56 47.46 -5.62
CA GLN A 429 6.46 46.73 -4.97
C GLN A 429 6.40 45.26 -5.40
N GLU A 430 6.02 44.37 -4.49
CA GLU A 430 5.45 43.06 -4.85
C GLU A 430 4.28 42.73 -3.91
N THR A 431 3.11 42.41 -4.47
CA THR A 431 1.84 42.36 -3.72
C THR A 431 1.44 40.96 -3.29
N THR A 432 1.25 40.74 -1.99
CA THR A 432 0.74 39.48 -1.44
C THR A 432 -0.75 39.27 -1.74
N ALA A 433 -1.11 38.14 -2.35
CA ALA A 433 -2.50 37.70 -2.50
C ALA A 433 -2.67 36.28 -1.95
N THR A 434 -3.34 36.14 -0.80
CA THR A 434 -3.57 34.85 -0.12
C THR A 434 -5.00 34.34 -0.34
N THR A 435 -5.16 33.20 -1.03
CA THR A 435 -6.44 32.49 -1.16
C THR A 435 -6.29 31.01 -0.83
N LYS A 436 -6.99 30.54 0.21
CA LYS A 436 -7.10 29.09 0.52
C LYS A 436 -8.14 28.44 -0.40
N PRO A 437 -7.92 27.20 -0.89
CA PRO A 437 -8.99 26.36 -1.42
C PRO A 437 -9.83 25.76 -0.26
N PRO A 438 -11.13 25.48 -0.48
CA PRO A 438 -11.95 24.73 0.48
C PRO A 438 -11.66 23.23 0.42
N VAL A 439 -11.96 22.52 1.52
CA VAL A 439 -11.95 21.04 1.57
C VAL A 439 -13.39 20.55 1.42
N THR A 440 -13.62 19.66 0.46
CA THR A 440 -14.89 18.95 0.28
C THR A 440 -14.66 17.47 0.54
N PHE A 441 -15.42 16.88 1.46
CA PHE A 441 -15.40 15.44 1.71
C PHE A 441 -16.46 14.74 0.84
N VAL A 442 -16.15 13.51 0.45
CA VAL A 442 -17.02 12.51 -0.18
C VAL A 442 -16.98 11.27 0.70
#